data_AF-A0A2J4R1U9-F1
#
_entry.id   AF-A0A2J4R1U9-F1
#
_cell.length_a   1.000
_cell.length_b   1.000
_cell.length_c   1.000
_cell.angle_alpha   90.00
_cell.angle_beta   90.00
_cell.angle_gamma   90.00
#
_symmetry.space_group_name_H-M   'P 1'
#
loop_
_entity.id
_entity.type
_entity.pdbx_description
1 polymer ?
#
loop_
_entity_poly.entity_id
_entity_poly.type
_entity_poly.pdbx_seq_one_letter_code
_entity_poly.pdbx_strand_id
1 'polypeptide(L)' 'VYQYLQKHGLKYHPLWDQGYLSVGDTHTTRKWEPGMAEEETRFFGLKRECGLHEG' A
#
# COMPACT_ATOMS: atom_id res chain seq x y z
N VAL A 1 5.43 -5.80 -11.05
CA VAL A 1 5.59 -6.79 -9.96
C VAL A 1 4.77 -8.06 -10.20
N TYR A 2 3.47 -7.98 -10.51
CA TYR A 2 2.57 -9.14 -10.73
C TYR A 2 3.15 -10.30 -11.54
N GLN A 3 3.65 -10.02 -12.75
CA GLN A 3 4.21 -11.05 -13.64
C GLN A 3 5.39 -11.79 -13.02
N TYR A 4 6.23 -11.09 -12.26
CA TYR A 4 7.39 -11.70 -11.59
C TYR A 4 6.94 -12.63 -10.46
N LEU A 5 6.01 -12.18 -9.62
CA LEU A 5 5.48 -12.99 -8.53
C LEU A 5 4.84 -14.29 -9.05
N GLN A 6 4.04 -14.18 -10.12
CA GLN A 6 3.44 -15.35 -10.76
C GLN A 6 4.50 -16.31 -11.33
N LYS A 7 5.48 -15.79 -12.09
CA LYS A 7 6.54 -16.60 -12.69
C LYS A 7 7.33 -17.40 -11.64
N HIS A 8 7.49 -16.85 -10.44
CA HIS A 8 8.29 -17.43 -9.37
C HIS A 8 7.47 -18.07 -8.24
N GLY A 9 6.15 -18.19 -8.39
CA GLY A 9 5.28 -18.77 -7.35
C GLY A 9 5.29 -18.00 -6.02
N LEU A 10 5.62 -16.71 -6.05
CA LEU A 10 5.63 -15.84 -4.88
C LEU A 10 4.23 -15.26 -4.67
N LYS A 11 3.80 -15.19 -3.41
CA LYS A 11 2.52 -14.60 -3.04
C LYS A 11 2.66 -13.11 -2.77
N TYR A 12 1.58 -12.37 -2.99
CA TYR A 12 1.43 -11.04 -2.44
C TYR A 12 1.31 -11.09 -0.90
N HIS A 13 1.49 -9.93 -0.27
CA HIS A 13 1.21 -9.82 1.16
C HIS A 13 -0.27 -10.08 1.44
N PRO A 14 -0.67 -10.82 2.50
CA PRO A 14 -2.07 -11.17 2.75
C PRO A 14 -3.05 -9.99 2.85
N LEU A 15 -2.57 -8.81 3.26
CA LEU A 15 -3.39 -7.59 3.31
C LEU A 15 -3.78 -7.07 1.92
N TRP A 16 -3.07 -7.45 0.86
CA TRP A 16 -3.45 -7.14 -0.52
C TRP A 16 -4.85 -7.67 -0.82
N ASP A 17 -5.11 -8.93 -0.49
CA ASP A 17 -6.40 -9.58 -0.69
C ASP A 17 -7.51 -8.99 0.20
N GLN A 18 -7.12 -8.27 1.26
CA GLN A 18 -8.04 -7.55 2.14
C GLN A 18 -8.34 -6.13 1.65
N GLY A 19 -7.73 -5.67 0.55
CA GLY A 19 -7.96 -4.37 -0.08
C GLY A 19 -6.99 -3.26 0.35
N TYR A 20 -5.84 -3.62 0.92
CA TYR A 20 -4.78 -2.65 1.20
C TYR A 20 -3.91 -2.47 -0.05
N LEU A 21 -4.03 -1.30 -0.70
CA LEU A 21 -3.26 -0.96 -1.90
C LEU A 21 -1.79 -0.65 -1.58
N SER A 22 -1.54 -0.04 -0.41
CA SER A 22 -0.20 0.23 0.12
C SER A 22 -0.15 -0.16 1.59
N VAL A 23 1.01 -0.67 2.04
CA VAL A 23 1.22 -1.14 3.42
C VAL A 23 2.40 -0.38 4.04
N GLY A 24 2.18 0.21 5.22
CA GLY A 24 3.18 0.83 6.07
C GLY A 24 2.86 0.59 7.55
N ASP A 25 3.07 1.59 8.41
CA ASP A 25 2.72 1.49 9.82
C ASP A 25 1.21 1.35 10.03
N THR A 26 0.83 0.57 11.04
CA THR A 26 -0.57 0.28 11.38
C THR A 26 -1.39 1.55 11.67
N HIS A 27 -0.77 2.56 12.28
CA HIS A 27 -1.44 3.80 12.66
C HIS A 27 -1.68 4.77 11.50
N THR A 28 -1.00 4.59 10.36
CA THR A 28 -1.02 5.54 9.23
C THR A 28 -1.32 4.87 7.90
N THR A 29 -1.85 3.64 7.95
CA THR A 29 -2.25 2.85 6.78
C THR A 29 -3.72 2.43 6.93
N ARG A 30 -4.51 2.58 5.88
CA ARG A 30 -5.91 2.12 5.85
C ARG A 30 -6.25 1.38 4.55
N LYS A 31 -7.28 0.54 4.63
CA LYS A 31 -7.87 -0.13 3.47
C LYS A 31 -8.42 0.91 2.51
N TRP A 32 -8.27 0.66 1.21
CA TRP A 32 -8.88 1.52 0.20
C TRP A 32 -10.39 1.31 0.12
N GLU A 33 -11.13 2.40 -0.05
CA GLU A 33 -12.58 2.40 -0.24
C GLU A 33 -12.96 3.17 -1.52
N PRO A 34 -14.07 2.80 -2.18
CA PRO A 34 -14.53 3.51 -3.38
C PRO A 34 -14.66 5.01 -3.14
N GLY A 35 -14.06 5.80 -4.02
CA GLY A 35 -14.03 7.26 -3.93
C GLY A 35 -12.76 7.85 -3.30
N MET A 36 -11.89 7.02 -2.72
CA MET A 36 -10.55 7.44 -2.27
C MET A 36 -9.55 7.46 -3.43
N ALA A 37 -8.65 8.42 -3.42
CA ALA A 37 -7.37 8.32 -4.11
C ALA A 37 -6.44 7.32 -3.40
N GLU A 38 -5.49 6.74 -4.14
CA GLU A 38 -4.57 5.76 -3.58
C GLU A 38 -3.68 6.36 -2.48
N GLU A 39 -3.26 7.61 -2.64
CA GLU A 39 -2.43 8.32 -1.68
C GLU A 39 -3.13 8.52 -0.33
N GLU A 40 -4.46 8.57 -0.30
CA GLU A 40 -5.24 8.71 0.95
C GLU A 40 -5.15 7.47 1.85
N THR A 41 -4.72 6.33 1.28
CA THR A 41 -4.49 5.09 2.04
C THR A 41 -3.28 5.16 2.97
N ARG A 42 -2.39 6.16 2.78
CA ARG A 42 -1.15 6.38 3.54
C ARG A 42 -1.10 7.78 4.12
N PHE A 43 -0.65 7.90 5.38
CA PHE A 43 -0.55 9.18 6.08
C PHE A 43 -1.83 10.05 6.02
N PHE A 44 -2.99 9.41 5.82
CA PHE A 44 -4.28 10.09 5.66
C PHE A 44 -4.31 11.10 4.50
N GLY A 45 -3.51 10.87 3.45
CA GLY A 45 -3.37 11.79 2.32
C GLY A 45 -2.57 13.05 2.62
N LEU A 46 -2.08 13.24 3.86
CA LEU A 46 -1.32 14.43 4.25
C LEU A 46 0.08 14.46 3.62
N LYS A 47 0.63 13.29 3.30
CA LYS A 47 1.98 13.15 2.77
C LYS A 47 2.05 11.94 1.84
N ARG A 48 2.65 12.14 0.67
CA ARG A 48 2.87 11.07 -0.31
C ARG A 48 4.10 10.24 0.04
N GLU A 49 5.19 10.90 0.43
CA GLU A 49 6.49 10.28 0.69
C GLU A 49 6.77 10.19 2.18
N CYS A 50 7.38 9.08 2.62
CA CYS A 50 7.82 8.95 4.01
C CYS A 50 9.20 9.57 4.22
N GLY A 51 9.59 9.79 5.48
CA GLY A 51 10.90 10.39 5.80
C GLY A 51 12.12 9.57 5.32
N LEU A 52 11.93 8.29 4.97
CA LEU A 52 12.98 7.46 4.36
C LEU A 52 13.40 7.98 2.98
N HIS A 53 12.60 8.84 2.35
CA HIS A 53 12.83 9.37 1.01
C HIS A 53 13.27 10.85 1.01
N GLU A 54 13.47 11.46 2.18
CA GLU A 54 13.79 12.90 2.33
C GLU A 54 15.27 13.18 2.64
N GLY A 55 16.17 12.36 2.10
CA GLY A 55 17.62 12.47 2.29
C GLY A 55 18.28 13.63 1.56
#